data_AF-A0A8J6BN26-F1
#
_entry.id   AF-A0A8J6BN26-F1
#
_cell.length_a   1.000
_cell.length_b   1.000
_cell.length_c   1.000
_cell.angle_alpha   90.00
_cell.angle_beta   90.00
_cell.angle_gamma   90.00
#
_symmetry.space_group_name_H-M   'P 1'
#
loop_
_entity.id
_entity.type
_entity.pdbx_description
1 polymer ?
#
loop_
_entity_poly.entity_id
_entity_poly.type
_entity_poly.pdbx_seq_one_letter_code
_entity_poly.pdbx_strand_id
1 'polypeptide(L)'
;MQFFHEHHSGQTSPVSQSLSPTGERKSYTSITREDASDDLRLDDVEEDLLPVDVARIPSFLMRSKAQCDGKPIDFQQAVELKKLLFSSALCCFSEEWRIQSFTYNNTQSLKYGIVQKKGGPCGVLAAVQACVLKHLVFGKESDISRPLQPSDTLRTSCLCNALADILWRAGEGKEAVITLSCGRQQFSPAGRYRADGILESLILYSFKQYEDLVTFLQQNINQFEHGPFGCILLTVSVVFSRTVEL
;
A
#
# COMPACT_ATOMS: atom_id res chain seq x y z
N MET A 1 26.78 -3.74 54.09
CA MET A 1 27.10 -2.32 53.82
C MET A 1 26.02 -1.80 52.87
N GLN A 2 24.92 -1.22 53.36
CA GLN A 2 24.73 0.22 53.70
C GLN A 2 25.03 1.12 52.49
N PHE A 3 23.99 1.50 51.73
CA PHE A 3 23.23 2.77 51.79
C PHE A 3 24.00 3.97 51.23
N PHE A 4 23.46 4.62 50.18
CA PHE A 4 22.92 5.99 50.30
C PHE A 4 21.99 6.35 49.13
N HIS A 5 20.89 6.98 49.51
CA HIS A 5 19.81 7.58 48.75
C HIS A 5 20.13 9.08 48.59
N GLU A 6 19.76 9.74 47.49
CA GLU A 6 19.22 11.10 47.61
C GLU A 6 18.33 11.51 46.44
N HIS A 7 17.16 12.04 46.82
CA HIS A 7 16.14 12.68 46.01
C HIS A 7 16.43 14.18 45.91
N HIS A 8 16.03 14.83 44.82
CA HIS A 8 15.54 16.21 44.91
C HIS A 8 14.35 16.44 43.99
N SER A 9 13.24 16.79 44.64
CA SER A 9 11.97 17.28 44.10
C SER A 9 12.02 18.79 43.87
N GLY A 10 11.36 19.28 42.81
CA GLY A 10 11.04 20.69 42.62
C GLY A 10 9.79 20.85 41.75
N GLN A 11 8.64 21.09 42.39
CA GLN A 11 7.40 21.57 41.79
C GLN A 11 7.46 23.09 41.61
N THR A 12 6.98 23.61 40.48
CA THR A 12 6.19 24.87 40.39
C THR A 12 5.44 24.95 39.05
N SER A 13 4.15 25.28 39.10
CA SER A 13 3.28 25.83 38.03
C SER A 13 2.37 26.86 38.72
N PRO A 14 1.50 27.67 38.06
CA PRO A 14 1.33 28.00 36.63
C PRO A 14 1.28 29.54 36.37
N VAL A 15 1.27 30.00 35.11
CA VAL A 15 0.82 31.37 34.78
C VAL A 15 -0.10 31.33 33.56
N SER A 16 -1.36 31.68 33.80
CA SER A 16 -2.40 32.02 32.83
C SER A 16 -2.33 33.50 32.52
N GLN A 17 -2.35 33.93 31.25
CA GLN A 17 -2.73 35.29 30.89
C GLN A 17 -3.58 35.30 29.62
N SER A 18 -4.86 35.61 29.84
CA SER A 18 -5.85 36.10 28.89
C SER A 18 -5.58 37.57 28.56
N LEU A 19 -5.63 37.94 27.28
CA LEU A 19 -5.70 39.33 26.84
C LEU A 19 -6.78 39.48 25.75
N SER A 20 -7.85 40.18 26.11
CA SER A 20 -8.83 40.82 25.22
C SER A 20 -8.40 42.25 24.90
N PRO A 21 -8.86 42.82 23.77
CA PRO A 21 -9.51 44.14 23.80
C PRO A 21 -10.80 44.15 22.92
N THR A 22 -11.98 44.52 23.43
CA THR A 22 -12.59 45.88 23.47
C THR A 22 -12.54 46.66 22.14
N GLY A 23 -13.68 46.75 21.45
CA GLY A 23 -14.36 48.03 21.13
C GLY A 23 -14.01 48.51 19.71
N GLU A 24 -14.87 49.09 18.86
CA GLU A 24 -16.18 49.70 19.01
C GLU A 24 -16.94 49.60 17.67
N ARG A 25 -18.26 49.71 17.78
CA ARG A 25 -19.24 49.74 16.69
C ARG A 25 -19.61 51.19 16.44
N LYS A 26 -19.68 51.65 15.18
CA LYS A 26 -20.76 52.53 14.69
C LYS A 26 -20.78 52.66 13.16
N SER A 27 -22.00 52.48 12.67
CA SER A 27 -22.55 52.52 11.31
C SER A 27 -22.62 53.94 10.76
N TYR A 28 -22.67 54.13 9.43
CA TYR A 28 -23.68 55.00 8.78
C TYR A 28 -23.79 54.75 7.25
N THR A 29 -25.01 54.35 6.85
CA THR A 29 -25.80 54.66 5.64
C THR A 29 -25.28 54.48 4.20
N SER A 30 -26.07 53.66 3.50
CA SER A 30 -26.44 53.58 2.09
C SER A 30 -26.75 54.90 1.35
N ILE A 31 -26.31 55.00 0.09
CA ILE A 31 -26.98 55.74 -1.01
C ILE A 31 -26.86 54.92 -2.32
N THR A 32 -27.91 55.00 -3.11
CA THR A 32 -28.35 54.18 -4.25
C THR A 32 -27.92 54.67 -5.65
N ARG A 33 -27.98 53.72 -6.60
CA ARG A 33 -28.33 53.81 -8.05
C ARG A 33 -27.30 54.38 -9.02
N GLU A 34 -26.86 53.51 -9.94
CA GLU A 34 -26.56 53.87 -11.32
C GLU A 34 -27.20 52.83 -12.26
N ASP A 35 -28.06 53.33 -13.16
CA ASP A 35 -28.50 52.66 -14.39
C ASP A 35 -27.42 52.86 -15.45
N ALA A 36 -27.00 51.79 -16.11
CA ALA A 36 -26.52 51.84 -17.50
C ALA A 36 -26.60 50.44 -18.11
N SER A 37 -27.62 50.28 -18.94
CA SER A 37 -27.85 49.16 -19.86
C SER A 37 -26.68 49.08 -20.85
N ASP A 38 -25.87 48.03 -20.76
CA ASP A 38 -24.97 47.62 -21.83
C ASP A 38 -25.40 46.24 -22.34
N ASP A 39 -25.91 46.25 -23.57
CA ASP A 39 -26.52 45.14 -24.28
C ASP A 39 -25.43 44.20 -24.81
N LEU A 40 -24.96 43.29 -23.94
CA LEU A 40 -24.05 42.21 -24.35
C LEU A 40 -24.85 41.12 -25.04
N ARG A 41 -24.96 41.24 -26.36
CA ARG A 41 -25.36 40.14 -27.25
C ARG A 41 -24.30 39.04 -27.19
N LEU A 42 -24.63 37.93 -26.54
CA LEU A 42 -23.84 36.71 -26.61
C LEU A 42 -24.17 36.03 -27.93
N ASP A 43 -23.26 36.09 -28.90
CA ASP A 43 -23.33 35.25 -30.08
C ASP A 43 -23.03 33.81 -29.65
N ASP A 44 -24.05 32.95 -29.70
CA ASP A 44 -23.89 31.51 -29.52
C ASP A 44 -22.96 31.00 -30.61
N VAL A 45 -21.71 30.70 -30.25
CA VAL A 45 -20.77 30.01 -31.12
C VAL A 45 -21.21 28.54 -31.16
N GLU A 46 -21.94 28.18 -32.20
CA GLU A 46 -22.28 26.81 -32.54
C GLU A 46 -20.96 26.10 -32.89
N GLU A 47 -20.33 25.47 -31.89
CA GLU A 47 -19.19 24.58 -32.11
C GLU A 47 -19.72 23.34 -32.84
N ASP A 48 -19.58 23.33 -34.16
CA ASP A 48 -19.90 22.22 -35.05
C ASP A 48 -19.31 20.92 -34.50
N LEU A 49 -20.11 20.18 -33.73
CA LEU A 49 -19.84 18.82 -33.30
C LEU A 49 -19.91 17.92 -34.53
N LEU A 50 -18.82 17.88 -35.29
CA LEU A 50 -18.61 16.87 -36.30
C LEU A 50 -18.65 15.49 -35.61
N PRO A 51 -19.45 14.54 -36.11
CA PRO A 51 -19.49 13.19 -35.55
C PRO A 51 -18.07 12.60 -35.64
N VAL A 52 -17.41 12.43 -34.49
CA VAL A 52 -16.18 11.67 -34.42
C VAL A 52 -16.55 10.24 -34.78
N ASP A 53 -16.25 9.89 -36.02
CA ASP A 53 -16.24 8.53 -36.52
C ASP A 53 -15.49 7.69 -35.48
N VAL A 54 -16.19 6.72 -34.88
CA VAL A 54 -15.66 5.76 -33.90
C VAL A 54 -14.75 4.77 -34.64
N ALA A 55 -13.82 5.30 -35.42
CA ALA A 55 -12.78 4.59 -36.11
C ALA A 55 -11.71 4.25 -35.07
N ARG A 56 -11.96 3.13 -34.39
CA ARG A 56 -10.97 2.28 -33.73
C ARG A 56 -9.92 3.07 -32.97
N ILE A 57 -10.22 3.39 -31.71
CA ILE A 57 -9.18 3.48 -30.68
C ILE A 57 -8.34 2.22 -30.87
N PRO A 58 -7.05 2.34 -31.22
CA PRO A 58 -6.28 1.16 -31.50
C PRO A 58 -6.24 0.30 -30.24
N SER A 59 -6.66 -0.95 -30.38
CA SER A 59 -6.66 -1.98 -29.34
C SER A 59 -5.26 -2.33 -28.81
N PHE A 60 -4.23 -1.52 -29.09
CA PHE A 60 -2.84 -1.76 -28.71
C PHE A 60 -2.52 -1.50 -27.23
N LEU A 61 -3.44 -0.93 -26.44
CA LEU A 61 -3.27 -0.78 -24.98
C LEU A 61 -3.93 -1.89 -24.15
N MET A 62 -4.65 -2.84 -24.77
CA MET A 62 -4.95 -4.12 -24.14
C MET A 62 -3.78 -5.08 -24.35
N ARG A 63 -2.60 -4.71 -23.85
CA ARG A 63 -1.44 -5.59 -23.83
C ARG A 63 -1.75 -6.72 -22.86
N SER A 64 -1.94 -7.91 -23.42
CA SER A 64 -2.28 -9.20 -22.80
C SER A 64 -2.04 -9.23 -21.28
N LYS A 65 -3.12 -9.09 -20.50
CA LYS A 65 -3.15 -9.72 -19.18
C LYS A 65 -2.84 -11.18 -19.44
N ALA A 66 -1.72 -11.69 -18.93
CA ALA A 66 -1.63 -13.11 -18.67
C ALA A 66 -2.85 -13.40 -17.79
N GLN A 67 -3.86 -14.03 -18.38
CA GLN A 67 -5.17 -14.15 -17.78
C GLN A 67 -5.07 -15.30 -16.77
N CYS A 68 -4.40 -15.05 -15.65
CA CYS A 68 -4.53 -15.89 -14.49
C CYS A 68 -5.88 -15.57 -13.86
N ASP A 69 -6.78 -16.55 -13.85
CA ASP A 69 -8.09 -16.41 -13.24
C ASP A 69 -7.93 -16.27 -11.73
N GLY A 70 -8.12 -15.05 -11.24
CA GLY A 70 -8.10 -14.75 -9.82
C GLY A 70 -9.35 -15.26 -9.13
N LYS A 71 -9.18 -15.92 -7.99
CA LYS A 71 -10.28 -16.38 -7.14
C LYS A 71 -10.39 -15.48 -5.92
N PRO A 72 -11.57 -14.91 -5.62
CA PRO A 72 -11.76 -14.21 -4.35
C PRO A 72 -11.51 -15.15 -3.18
N ILE A 73 -10.91 -14.64 -2.10
CA ILE A 73 -10.85 -15.42 -0.85
C ILE A 73 -12.27 -15.63 -0.33
N ASP A 74 -12.57 -16.84 0.12
CA ASP A 74 -13.87 -17.14 0.72
C ASP A 74 -13.90 -16.90 2.24
N PHE A 75 -15.11 -16.94 2.81
CA PHE A 75 -15.32 -16.72 4.24
C PHE A 75 -14.58 -17.75 5.12
N GLN A 76 -14.55 -19.02 4.71
CA GLN A 76 -13.93 -20.09 5.49
C GLN A 76 -12.40 -19.96 5.48
N GLN A 77 -11.82 -19.67 4.31
CA GLN A 77 -10.41 -19.34 4.13
C GLN A 77 -10.01 -18.14 5.00
N ALA A 78 -10.82 -17.07 5.04
CA ALA A 78 -10.56 -15.91 5.90
C ALA A 78 -10.61 -16.25 7.40
N VAL A 79 -11.56 -17.10 7.83
CA VAL A 79 -11.65 -17.58 9.22
C VAL A 79 -10.42 -18.41 9.60
N GLU A 80 -10.02 -19.38 8.79
CA GLU A 80 -8.87 -20.24 9.06
C GLU A 80 -7.55 -19.46 9.01
N LEU A 81 -7.41 -18.50 8.08
CA LEU A 81 -6.27 -17.60 8.04
C LEU A 81 -6.14 -16.78 9.34
N LYS A 82 -7.25 -16.22 9.84
CA LYS A 82 -7.21 -15.48 11.12
C LYS A 82 -6.89 -16.37 12.32
N LYS A 83 -7.41 -17.60 12.35
CA LYS A 83 -7.05 -18.58 13.38
C LYS A 83 -5.57 -18.93 13.31
N LEU A 84 -5.01 -19.12 12.12
CA LEU A 84 -3.59 -19.40 11.94
C LEU A 84 -2.72 -18.24 12.41
N LEU A 85 -3.04 -17.01 12.01
CA LEU A 85 -2.22 -15.83 12.30
C LEU A 85 -2.37 -15.31 13.73
N PHE A 86 -3.58 -15.41 14.30
CA PHE A 86 -3.92 -14.74 15.56
C PHE A 86 -4.48 -15.68 16.63
N SER A 87 -4.58 -16.99 16.35
CA SER A 87 -5.30 -17.97 17.19
C SER A 87 -6.79 -17.65 17.39
N SER A 88 -7.36 -16.71 16.64
CA SER A 88 -8.76 -16.29 16.76
C SER A 88 -9.26 -15.55 15.52
N ALA A 89 -10.47 -15.90 15.05
CA ALA A 89 -11.16 -15.20 13.96
C ALA A 89 -11.75 -13.83 14.37
N LEU A 90 -11.66 -13.47 15.66
CA LEU A 90 -12.08 -12.17 16.18
C LEU A 90 -10.94 -11.14 16.22
N CYS A 91 -9.72 -11.55 15.90
CA CYS A 91 -8.55 -10.69 15.81
C CYS A 91 -8.35 -10.14 14.39
N CYS A 92 -7.63 -9.03 14.30
CA CYS A 92 -7.35 -8.33 13.04
C CYS A 92 -5.89 -7.85 13.04
N PHE A 93 -5.35 -7.56 11.87
CA PHE A 93 -4.07 -6.87 11.74
C PHE A 93 -4.08 -5.53 12.48
N SER A 94 -3.00 -5.25 13.21
CA SER A 94 -2.83 -3.96 13.90
C SER A 94 -2.60 -2.83 12.91
N GLU A 95 -2.72 -1.58 13.38
CA GLU A 95 -2.53 -0.40 12.54
C GLU A 95 -1.13 -0.34 11.91
N GLU A 96 -0.12 -0.79 12.64
CA GLU A 96 1.26 -0.83 12.17
C GLU A 96 1.43 -1.75 10.95
N TRP A 97 0.69 -2.86 10.90
CA TRP A 97 0.66 -3.74 9.73
C TRP A 97 -0.13 -3.15 8.58
N ARG A 98 -1.23 -2.45 8.88
CA ARG A 98 -2.11 -1.83 7.87
C ARG A 98 -1.39 -0.77 7.05
N ILE A 99 -0.59 0.06 7.72
CA ILE A 99 0.15 1.14 7.05
C ILE A 99 1.44 0.68 6.38
N GLN A 100 1.88 -0.57 6.56
CA GLN A 100 3.21 -1.02 6.13
C GLN A 100 3.20 -1.70 4.75
N SER A 101 4.08 -1.21 3.88
CA SER A 101 4.38 -1.73 2.54
C SER A 101 5.89 -1.73 2.33
N PHE A 102 6.39 -2.14 1.16
CA PHE A 102 7.83 -2.24 0.90
C PHE A 102 8.43 -0.96 0.30
N THR A 103 7.97 0.20 0.76
CA THR A 103 8.43 1.50 0.26
C THR A 103 9.90 1.72 0.64
N TYR A 104 10.71 2.14 -0.32
CA TYR A 104 12.14 2.39 -0.11
C TYR A 104 12.43 3.77 0.48
N ASN A 105 13.60 3.88 1.12
CA ASN A 105 14.14 5.15 1.57
C ASN A 105 14.64 5.96 0.36
N ASN A 106 14.46 7.28 0.39
CA ASN A 106 14.93 8.19 -0.65
C ASN A 106 16.25 8.89 -0.30
N THR A 107 16.76 8.73 0.92
CA THR A 107 18.10 9.18 1.32
C THR A 107 19.16 8.41 0.54
N GLN A 108 20.06 9.12 -0.14
CA GLN A 108 21.03 8.55 -1.09
C GLN A 108 21.85 7.37 -0.52
N SER A 109 22.29 7.47 0.73
CA SER A 109 23.07 6.42 1.41
C SER A 109 22.27 5.20 1.86
N LEU A 110 20.94 5.27 1.79
CA LEU A 110 20.00 4.25 2.28
C LEU A 110 18.99 3.81 1.21
N LYS A 111 19.19 4.16 -0.08
CA LYS A 111 18.24 3.88 -1.16
C LYS A 111 17.88 2.41 -1.36
N TYR A 112 18.75 1.51 -0.90
CA TYR A 112 18.54 0.06 -0.89
C TYR A 112 17.64 -0.44 0.25
N GLY A 113 17.37 0.39 1.26
CA GLY A 113 16.67 0.01 2.47
C GLY A 113 15.16 0.29 2.39
N ILE A 114 14.37 -0.71 2.75
CA ILE A 114 12.92 -0.56 2.96
C ILE A 114 12.66 0.19 4.27
N VAL A 115 11.73 1.14 4.25
CA VAL A 115 11.37 1.95 5.41
C VAL A 115 10.38 1.19 6.29
N GLN A 116 10.76 0.95 7.54
CA GLN A 116 9.82 0.53 8.58
C GLN A 116 9.13 1.77 9.18
N LYS A 117 7.79 1.82 9.09
CA LYS A 117 7.02 2.96 9.62
C LYS A 117 6.83 2.88 11.13
N LYS A 118 6.49 1.70 11.65
CA LYS A 118 6.27 1.40 13.08
C LYS A 118 6.69 -0.03 13.43
N GLY A 119 6.81 -0.34 14.73
CA GLY A 119 7.05 -1.71 15.22
C GLY A 119 5.90 -2.67 14.88
N GLY A 120 6.18 -3.97 14.70
CA GLY A 120 5.17 -4.99 14.38
C GLY A 120 5.55 -5.85 13.17
N PRO A 121 5.49 -5.32 11.94
CA PRO A 121 5.81 -6.07 10.72
C PRO A 121 7.32 -6.24 10.44
N CYS A 122 8.20 -5.86 11.37
CA CYS A 122 9.66 -5.83 11.16
C CYS A 122 10.26 -7.18 10.76
N GLY A 123 9.71 -8.31 11.23
CA GLY A 123 10.16 -9.64 10.82
C GLY A 123 9.96 -9.90 9.33
N VAL A 124 8.80 -9.50 8.79
CA VAL A 124 8.50 -9.61 7.34
C VAL A 124 9.42 -8.69 6.55
N LEU A 125 9.58 -7.45 7.01
CA LEU A 125 10.47 -6.47 6.36
C LEU A 125 11.91 -6.97 6.30
N ALA A 126 12.44 -7.53 7.39
CA ALA A 126 13.80 -8.05 7.44
C ALA A 126 14.01 -9.22 6.46
N ALA A 127 13.04 -10.13 6.37
CA ALA A 127 13.10 -11.27 5.44
C ALA A 127 13.10 -10.81 3.97
N VAL A 128 12.24 -9.84 3.62
CA VAL A 128 12.19 -9.26 2.28
C VAL A 128 13.46 -8.47 1.98
N GLN A 129 13.93 -7.65 2.91
CA GLN A 129 15.16 -6.87 2.76
C GLN A 129 16.37 -7.76 2.49
N ALA A 130 16.48 -8.90 3.17
CA ALA A 130 17.56 -9.86 2.93
C ALA A 130 17.51 -10.43 1.49
N CYS A 131 16.33 -10.75 0.98
CA CYS A 131 16.16 -11.21 -0.40
C CYS A 131 16.43 -10.10 -1.42
N VAL A 132 16.00 -8.87 -1.16
CA VAL A 132 16.32 -7.71 -1.99
C VAL A 132 17.82 -7.48 -2.07
N LEU A 133 18.53 -7.53 -0.93
CA LEU A 133 19.99 -7.39 -0.89
C LEU A 133 20.69 -8.49 -1.69
N LYS A 134 20.21 -9.73 -1.65
CA LYS A 134 20.72 -10.81 -2.50
C LYS A 134 20.66 -10.43 -3.98
N HIS A 135 19.55 -9.88 -4.46
CA HIS A 135 19.42 -9.45 -5.86
C HIS A 135 20.24 -8.20 -6.18
N LEU A 136 20.36 -7.24 -5.26
CA LEU A 136 21.18 -6.04 -5.45
C LEU A 136 22.68 -6.37 -5.54
N VAL A 137 23.14 -7.34 -4.75
CA VAL A 137 24.57 -7.68 -4.64
C VAL A 137 24.99 -8.73 -5.67
N PHE A 138 24.13 -9.70 -5.98
CA PHE A 138 24.47 -10.86 -6.82
C PHE A 138 23.61 -10.99 -8.09
N GLY A 139 22.72 -10.03 -8.36
CA GLY A 139 21.88 -10.02 -9.55
C GLY A 139 22.64 -9.63 -10.82
N LYS A 140 22.09 -9.94 -11.99
CA LYS A 140 22.72 -9.63 -13.29
C LYS A 140 22.96 -8.13 -13.51
N GLU A 141 22.12 -7.30 -12.90
CA GLU A 141 22.17 -5.83 -12.98
C GLU A 141 22.98 -5.19 -11.83
N SER A 142 23.68 -6.00 -11.02
CA SER A 142 24.48 -5.48 -9.91
C SER A 142 25.66 -4.65 -10.42
N ASP A 143 25.73 -3.38 -10.02
CA ASP A 143 26.90 -2.55 -10.26
C ASP A 143 27.92 -2.75 -9.13
N ILE A 144 28.97 -3.52 -9.40
CA ILE A 144 30.06 -3.79 -8.47
C ILE A 144 30.82 -2.48 -8.11
N SER A 145 30.78 -1.46 -8.97
CA SER A 145 31.45 -0.18 -8.73
C SER A 145 30.68 0.73 -7.76
N ARG A 146 29.37 0.52 -7.60
CA ARG A 146 28.49 1.30 -6.71
C ARG A 146 27.55 0.38 -5.93
N PRO A 147 28.09 -0.51 -5.09
CA PRO A 147 27.29 -1.46 -4.36
C PRO A 147 26.30 -0.70 -3.46
N LEU A 148 25.04 -1.13 -3.47
CA LEU A 148 23.97 -0.59 -2.63
C LEU A 148 23.59 0.88 -2.91
N GLN A 149 23.87 1.40 -4.12
CA GLN A 149 23.23 2.64 -4.60
C GLN A 149 22.32 2.38 -5.81
N PRO A 150 21.24 1.60 -5.65
CA PRO A 150 20.38 1.27 -6.78
C PRO A 150 19.61 2.49 -7.30
N SER A 151 19.34 2.47 -8.60
CA SER A 151 18.29 3.30 -9.20
C SER A 151 16.91 2.83 -8.74
N ASP A 152 15.91 3.69 -8.91
CA ASP A 152 14.53 3.39 -8.55
C ASP A 152 13.98 2.17 -9.32
N THR A 153 14.30 2.07 -10.61
CA THR A 153 13.96 0.89 -11.44
C THR A 153 14.63 -0.38 -10.91
N LEU A 154 15.91 -0.31 -10.54
CA LEU A 154 16.64 -1.48 -10.05
C LEU A 154 16.10 -1.99 -8.71
N ARG A 155 15.80 -1.09 -7.76
CA ARG A 155 15.24 -1.50 -6.45
C ARG A 155 13.83 -2.08 -6.57
N THR A 156 12.98 -1.54 -7.45
CA THR A 156 11.66 -2.13 -7.74
C THR A 156 11.79 -3.49 -8.42
N SER A 157 12.70 -3.65 -9.39
CA SER A 157 13.00 -4.94 -10.02
C SER A 157 13.51 -5.96 -9.00
N CYS A 158 14.43 -5.57 -8.11
CA CYS A 158 14.94 -6.42 -7.04
C CYS A 158 13.87 -6.81 -6.03
N LEU A 159 12.94 -5.90 -5.69
CA LEU A 159 11.78 -6.21 -4.86
C LEU A 159 10.93 -7.28 -5.54
N CYS A 160 10.59 -7.09 -6.81
CA CYS A 160 9.79 -8.05 -7.56
C CYS A 160 10.41 -9.45 -7.55
N ASN A 161 11.70 -9.56 -7.84
CA ASN A 161 12.41 -10.84 -7.81
C ASN A 161 12.50 -11.42 -6.40
N ALA A 162 12.71 -10.58 -5.38
CA ALA A 162 12.73 -11.02 -3.99
C ALA A 162 11.38 -11.61 -3.54
N LEU A 163 10.27 -10.97 -3.90
CA LEU A 163 8.92 -11.47 -3.61
C LEU A 163 8.67 -12.79 -4.36
N ALA A 164 9.07 -12.88 -5.62
CA ALA A 164 8.95 -14.12 -6.41
C ALA A 164 9.74 -15.27 -5.77
N ASP A 165 11.01 -15.05 -5.41
CA ASP A 165 11.88 -16.01 -4.72
C ASP A 165 11.22 -16.50 -3.41
N ILE A 166 10.67 -15.58 -2.61
CA ILE A 166 10.01 -15.91 -1.33
C ILE A 166 8.78 -16.78 -1.56
N LEU A 167 7.89 -16.39 -2.47
CA LEU A 167 6.65 -17.10 -2.73
C LEU A 167 6.89 -18.47 -3.35
N TRP A 168 7.81 -18.56 -4.31
CA TRP A 168 8.18 -19.81 -4.96
C TRP A 168 8.78 -20.79 -3.95
N ARG A 169 9.64 -20.31 -3.04
CA ARG A 169 10.17 -21.12 -1.93
C ARG A 169 9.07 -21.53 -0.95
N ALA A 170 8.09 -20.66 -0.69
CA ALA A 170 6.97 -20.97 0.19
C ALA A 170 6.16 -22.17 -0.33
N GLY A 171 5.93 -22.29 -1.64
CA GLY A 171 5.31 -23.46 -2.27
C GLY A 171 6.29 -24.50 -2.83
N GLU A 172 7.46 -24.63 -2.20
CA GLU A 172 8.43 -25.72 -2.45
C GLU A 172 8.91 -25.83 -3.90
N GLY A 173 8.90 -24.72 -4.63
CA GLY A 173 9.32 -24.64 -6.02
C GLY A 173 8.35 -25.29 -7.01
N LYS A 174 7.10 -25.54 -6.61
CA LYS A 174 6.06 -26.17 -7.45
C LYS A 174 4.93 -25.21 -7.81
N GLU A 175 4.51 -24.41 -6.84
CA GLU A 175 3.38 -23.49 -6.95
C GLU A 175 3.65 -22.24 -6.10
N ALA A 176 3.03 -21.12 -6.46
CA ALA A 176 2.98 -19.93 -5.63
C ALA A 176 1.63 -19.23 -5.80
N VAL A 177 1.19 -18.56 -4.74
CA VAL A 177 -0.03 -17.73 -4.71
C VAL A 177 0.36 -16.28 -4.52
N ILE A 178 -0.19 -15.38 -5.33
CA ILE A 178 -0.14 -13.93 -5.13
C ILE A 178 -1.51 -13.46 -4.68
N THR A 179 -1.52 -12.67 -3.62
CA THR A 179 -2.72 -12.02 -3.08
C THR A 179 -2.70 -10.54 -3.39
N LEU A 180 -3.75 -10.04 -4.02
CA LEU A 180 -3.95 -8.61 -4.30
C LEU A 180 -5.26 -8.12 -3.65
N SER A 181 -5.34 -6.84 -3.32
CA SER A 181 -6.62 -6.24 -2.92
C SER A 181 -7.35 -5.69 -4.15
N CYS A 182 -8.65 -5.95 -4.24
CA CYS A 182 -9.54 -5.36 -5.25
C CYS A 182 -10.35 -4.18 -4.70
N GLY A 183 -10.17 -3.82 -3.42
CA GLY A 183 -10.86 -2.71 -2.75
C GLY A 183 -12.37 -2.89 -2.58
N ARG A 184 -12.92 -4.07 -2.89
CA ARG A 184 -14.36 -4.38 -2.80
C ARG A 184 -14.56 -5.64 -1.99
N GLN A 185 -15.58 -5.65 -1.14
CA GLN A 185 -15.95 -6.83 -0.35
C GLN A 185 -16.36 -8.01 -1.27
N GLN A 186 -15.69 -9.15 -1.08
CA GLN A 186 -15.84 -10.39 -1.85
C GLN A 186 -16.74 -11.42 -1.17
N PHE A 187 -16.91 -11.32 0.15
CA PHE A 187 -17.83 -12.14 0.94
C PHE A 187 -18.44 -11.33 2.08
N SER A 188 -19.58 -11.77 2.62
CA SER A 188 -20.22 -11.13 3.76
C SER A 188 -19.74 -11.75 5.08
N PRO A 189 -19.14 -10.97 6.00
CA PRO A 189 -18.79 -11.42 7.35
C PRO A 189 -20.01 -11.99 8.09
N ALA A 190 -19.84 -13.14 8.76
CA ALA A 190 -20.90 -13.78 9.54
C ALA A 190 -20.35 -14.46 10.81
N GLY A 191 -21.23 -14.70 11.79
CA GLY A 191 -20.90 -15.48 12.98
C GLY A 191 -19.74 -14.91 13.81
N ARG A 192 -18.83 -15.78 14.27
CA ARG A 192 -17.67 -15.41 15.10
C ARG A 192 -16.48 -14.99 14.25
N TYR A 193 -16.67 -13.92 13.46
CA TYR A 193 -15.64 -13.33 12.63
C TYR A 193 -15.68 -11.81 12.75
N ARG A 194 -14.53 -11.17 13.00
CA ARG A 194 -14.43 -9.72 13.04
C ARG A 194 -13.91 -9.20 11.71
N ALA A 195 -14.71 -8.41 11.01
CA ALA A 195 -14.28 -7.82 9.74
C ALA A 195 -13.18 -6.76 9.95
N ASP A 196 -12.18 -6.76 9.07
CA ASP A 196 -11.15 -5.72 9.04
C ASP A 196 -11.10 -4.92 7.73
N GLY A 197 -11.92 -5.29 6.74
CA GLY A 197 -12.01 -4.65 5.44
C GLY A 197 -10.83 -4.99 4.52
N ILE A 198 -9.88 -5.80 5.00
CA ILE A 198 -8.67 -6.16 4.27
C ILE A 198 -8.88 -7.53 3.67
N LEU A 199 -9.08 -8.55 4.50
CA LEU A 199 -9.22 -9.93 4.03
C LEU A 199 -10.43 -10.08 3.11
N GLU A 200 -11.52 -9.38 3.41
CA GLU A 200 -12.74 -9.39 2.60
C GLU A 200 -12.52 -8.80 1.21
N SER A 201 -11.42 -8.11 0.96
CA SER A 201 -11.12 -7.44 -0.31
C SER A 201 -10.11 -8.20 -1.18
N LEU A 202 -9.69 -9.40 -0.78
CA LEU A 202 -8.56 -10.09 -1.39
C LEU A 202 -8.98 -11.01 -2.54
N ILE A 203 -8.14 -11.00 -3.59
CA ILE A 203 -8.18 -11.93 -4.71
C ILE A 203 -6.85 -12.71 -4.73
N LEU A 204 -6.94 -14.03 -4.87
CA LEU A 204 -5.85 -14.99 -4.89
C LEU A 204 -5.58 -15.44 -6.33
N TYR A 205 -4.31 -15.46 -6.72
CA TYR A 205 -3.85 -15.87 -8.04
C TYR A 205 -2.79 -16.95 -7.90
N SER A 206 -3.04 -18.15 -8.42
CA SER A 206 -2.08 -19.27 -8.39
C SER A 206 -1.22 -19.32 -9.65
N PHE A 207 0.05 -19.67 -9.47
CA PHE A 207 1.04 -19.80 -10.53
C PHE A 207 1.81 -21.11 -10.36
N LYS A 208 1.95 -21.86 -11.45
CA LYS A 208 2.74 -23.11 -11.53
C LYS A 208 4.04 -22.95 -12.30
N GLN A 209 4.30 -21.76 -12.83
CA GLN A 209 5.52 -21.41 -13.54
C GLN A 209 6.11 -20.16 -12.90
N TYR A 210 7.41 -20.17 -12.69
CA TYR A 210 8.12 -19.08 -12.01
C TYR A 210 8.12 -17.80 -12.86
N GLU A 211 8.23 -17.95 -14.18
CA GLU A 211 8.26 -16.84 -15.14
C GLU A 211 6.92 -16.08 -15.17
N ASP A 212 5.80 -16.82 -15.10
CA ASP A 212 4.46 -16.23 -15.03
C ASP A 212 4.26 -15.48 -13.70
N LEU A 213 4.73 -16.05 -12.60
CA LEU A 213 4.72 -15.43 -11.27
C LEU A 213 5.46 -14.09 -11.28
N VAL A 214 6.70 -14.09 -11.81
CA VAL A 214 7.53 -12.87 -11.90
C VAL A 214 6.85 -11.83 -12.78
N THR A 215 6.34 -12.22 -13.95
CA THR A 215 5.66 -11.31 -14.87
C THR A 215 4.43 -10.68 -14.23
N PHE A 216 3.62 -11.48 -13.52
CA PHE A 216 2.44 -10.97 -12.82
C PHE A 216 2.81 -10.05 -11.65
N LEU A 217 3.86 -10.37 -10.88
CA LEU A 217 4.39 -9.47 -9.85
C LEU A 217 4.84 -8.14 -10.43
N GLN A 218 5.59 -8.13 -11.54
CA GLN A 218 6.05 -6.90 -12.18
C GLN A 218 4.89 -5.98 -12.57
N GLN A 219 3.79 -6.55 -13.05
CA GLN A 219 2.59 -5.81 -13.42
C GLN A 219 1.85 -5.21 -12.22
N ASN A 220 1.96 -5.84 -11.04
CA ASN A 220 1.19 -5.49 -9.84
C ASN A 220 2.06 -5.01 -8.66
N ILE A 221 3.37 -4.80 -8.88
CA ILE A 221 4.35 -4.52 -7.81
C ILE A 221 3.99 -3.29 -7.00
N ASN A 222 3.29 -2.33 -7.62
CA ASN A 222 2.85 -1.11 -6.96
C ASN A 222 1.99 -1.39 -5.72
N GLN A 223 1.14 -2.44 -5.72
CA GLN A 223 0.35 -2.80 -4.53
C GLN A 223 1.22 -3.21 -3.34
N PHE A 224 2.37 -3.83 -3.59
CA PHE A 224 3.31 -4.27 -2.55
C PHE A 224 4.26 -3.15 -2.11
N GLU A 225 4.74 -2.34 -3.05
CA GLU A 225 5.75 -1.30 -2.78
C GLU A 225 5.13 -0.02 -2.20
N HIS A 226 4.05 0.47 -2.80
CA HIS A 226 3.45 1.78 -2.51
C HIS A 226 1.99 1.71 -2.06
N GLY A 227 1.26 0.68 -2.49
CA GLY A 227 -0.13 0.43 -2.12
C GLY A 227 -0.29 0.15 -0.64
N PRO A 228 -1.52 0.13 -0.12
CA PRO A 228 -1.77 -0.24 1.26
C PRO A 228 -1.49 -1.73 1.48
N PHE A 229 -1.23 -2.11 2.74
CA PHE A 229 -1.20 -3.51 3.18
C PHE A 229 -0.08 -4.39 2.58
N GLY A 230 0.99 -3.84 1.99
CA GLY A 230 2.00 -4.64 1.28
C GLY A 230 2.58 -5.80 2.10
N CYS A 231 2.85 -5.59 3.40
CA CYS A 231 3.28 -6.67 4.29
C CYS A 231 2.20 -7.73 4.53
N ILE A 232 0.94 -7.31 4.65
CA ILE A 232 -0.21 -8.22 4.81
C ILE A 232 -0.39 -9.04 3.53
N LEU A 233 -0.41 -8.40 2.36
CA LEU A 233 -0.54 -9.06 1.06
C LEU A 233 0.52 -10.15 0.89
N LEU A 234 1.79 -9.85 1.19
CA LEU A 234 2.86 -10.85 1.12
C LEU A 234 2.65 -11.98 2.13
N THR A 235 2.28 -11.67 3.37
CA THR A 235 2.08 -12.68 4.42
C THR A 235 0.97 -13.66 4.02
N VAL A 236 -0.15 -13.14 3.53
CA VAL A 236 -1.27 -13.95 3.04
C VAL A 236 -0.86 -14.80 1.84
N SER A 237 -0.13 -14.19 0.89
CA SER A 237 0.43 -14.88 -0.29
C SER A 237 1.32 -16.06 0.11
N VAL A 238 2.20 -15.89 1.10
CA VAL A 238 3.10 -16.94 1.61
C VAL A 238 2.30 -18.07 2.27
N VAL A 239 1.30 -17.77 3.09
CA VAL A 239 0.45 -18.78 3.74
C VAL A 239 -0.22 -19.65 2.67
N PHE A 240 -0.91 -19.04 1.71
CA PHE A 240 -1.61 -19.78 0.65
C PHE A 240 -0.66 -20.51 -0.31
N SER A 241 0.55 -19.98 -0.54
CA SER A 241 1.59 -20.69 -1.30
C SER A 241 2.05 -21.97 -0.60
N ARG A 242 2.01 -22.03 0.73
CA ARG A 242 2.41 -23.21 1.51
C ARG A 242 1.26 -24.21 1.66
N THR A 243 0.03 -23.74 1.84
CA THR A 243 -1.10 -24.61 2.20
C THR A 243 -1.81 -25.25 1.00
N VAL A 244 -1.39 -24.95 -0.24
CA VAL A 244 -1.84 -25.48 -1.55
C VAL A 244 -3.03 -26.46 -1.53
N GLU A 245 -4.17 -25.95 -1.08
CA GLU A 245 -5.53 -26.41 -1.37
C GLU A 245 -6.38 -25.14 -1.36
N LEU A 246 -6.76 -24.65 -2.55
CA LEU A 246 -7.65 -23.51 -2.77
C LEU A 246 -9.01 -23.98 -3.24
#